data_AF-A0ABD5KJ37-F1
#
_entry.id   AF-A0ABD5KJ37-F1
#
_cell.length_a   1.000
_cell.length_b   1.000
_cell.length_c   1.000
_cell.angle_alpha   90.00
_cell.angle_beta   90.00
_cell.angle_gamma   90.00
#
_symmetry.space_group_name_H-M   'P 1'
#
loop_
_entity.id
_entity.type
_entity.pdbx_description
1 polymer ?
#
loop_
_entity_poly.entity_id
_entity_poly.type
_entity_poly.pdbx_seq_one_letter_code
_entity_poly.pdbx_strand_id
1 'polypeptide(L)'
;MPMYRYIRQVKNQEDPMKNEPRNSIKDQLLKQELYKELQKNTRRKKLMSGWAHVWEWTSIVFLLMFIVYVSYSTILIVGMVETPKHHGPIFAGLFLMGYFSIPATGICSDRYVKRTYSDRHKFLRHKFSFKTLFKSTSIINFNMQILYSIQCDAILKYFHKKGISITDTKYIDYLISYYTEESERIRKRQWLPFAILITLSLPGWPLLIKSILEGKWSNIGFVLLIALVLGLTVFVTLIKKVLDILLFKVSNDYLLLANILRTIKSYQ
;
A
#
# COMPACT_ATOMS: atom_id res chain seq x y z
N MET A 1 -39.96 23.08 -54.32
CA MET A 1 -38.83 22.14 -54.15
C MET A 1 -38.85 21.57 -52.74
N PRO A 2 -39.19 20.29 -52.53
CA PRO A 2 -38.86 19.56 -51.32
C PRO A 2 -37.66 18.62 -51.57
N MET A 3 -36.71 18.68 -50.64
CA MET A 3 -35.40 18.05 -50.66
C MET A 3 -35.48 16.62 -50.10
N TYR A 4 -35.07 15.63 -50.87
CA TYR A 4 -34.96 14.23 -50.43
C TYR A 4 -33.86 14.10 -49.35
N ARG A 5 -34.23 13.62 -48.16
CA ARG A 5 -33.29 13.22 -47.10
C ARG A 5 -32.96 11.73 -47.28
N TYR A 6 -31.75 11.44 -47.76
CA TYR A 6 -31.20 10.09 -47.79
C TYR A 6 -31.00 9.57 -46.36
N ILE A 7 -31.74 8.54 -45.96
CA ILE A 7 -31.49 7.77 -44.74
C ILE A 7 -30.46 6.69 -45.09
N ARG A 8 -29.22 6.89 -44.64
CA ARG A 8 -28.16 5.87 -44.72
C ARG A 8 -28.48 4.77 -43.71
N GLN A 9 -28.95 3.62 -44.17
CA GLN A 9 -29.07 2.44 -43.32
C GLN A 9 -27.66 1.99 -42.92
N VAL A 10 -27.31 2.26 -41.66
CA VAL A 10 -26.13 1.66 -41.02
C VAL A 10 -26.48 0.19 -40.79
N LYS A 11 -25.88 -0.68 -41.58
CA LYS A 11 -25.93 -2.13 -41.39
C LYS A 11 -25.36 -2.43 -40.00
N ASN A 12 -26.22 -2.79 -39.05
CA ASN A 12 -25.82 -3.31 -37.76
C ASN A 12 -25.03 -4.59 -38.00
N GLN A 13 -23.69 -4.51 -37.92
CA GLN A 13 -22.91 -5.68 -37.56
C GLN A 13 -23.15 -5.91 -36.07
N GLU A 14 -23.85 -7.00 -35.78
CA GLU A 14 -24.09 -7.47 -34.42
C GLU A 14 -22.75 -7.88 -33.80
N ASP A 15 -22.36 -7.13 -32.77
CA ASP A 15 -21.22 -7.43 -31.92
C ASP A 15 -21.61 -8.61 -31.01
N PRO A 16 -20.92 -9.77 -31.05
CA PRO A 16 -21.35 -10.98 -30.35
C PRO A 16 -21.32 -10.87 -28.81
N MET A 17 -20.83 -9.77 -28.23
CA MET A 17 -20.82 -9.53 -26.78
C MET A 17 -21.87 -8.53 -26.28
N LYS A 18 -22.72 -7.96 -27.15
CA LYS A 18 -23.71 -6.94 -26.74
C LYS A 18 -24.85 -7.46 -25.85
N ASN A 19 -24.96 -8.78 -25.67
CA ASN A 19 -26.09 -9.43 -25.01
C ASN A 19 -25.77 -10.16 -23.70
N GLU A 20 -24.53 -10.09 -23.16
CA GLU A 20 -24.30 -10.67 -21.83
C GLU A 20 -24.73 -9.67 -20.73
N PRO A 21 -25.65 -10.07 -19.82
CA PRO A 21 -26.09 -9.17 -18.77
C PRO A 21 -24.91 -8.79 -17.89
N ARG A 22 -24.74 -7.49 -17.64
CA ARG A 22 -23.84 -6.98 -16.60
C ARG A 22 -24.27 -7.68 -15.30
N ASN A 23 -23.37 -8.45 -14.67
CA ASN A 23 -23.62 -9.46 -13.61
C ASN A 23 -23.76 -10.93 -14.06
N SER A 24 -23.41 -11.28 -15.29
CA SER A 24 -23.25 -12.69 -15.68
C SER A 24 -22.13 -13.36 -14.87
N ILE A 25 -22.19 -14.68 -14.72
CA ILE A 25 -21.13 -15.49 -14.07
C ILE A 25 -19.78 -15.24 -14.76
N LYS A 26 -19.79 -15.05 -16.09
CA LYS A 26 -18.60 -14.73 -16.89
C LYS A 26 -18.00 -13.37 -16.52
N ASP A 27 -18.82 -12.35 -16.31
CA ASP A 27 -18.36 -11.02 -15.88
C ASP A 27 -17.77 -11.04 -14.47
N GLN A 28 -18.41 -11.78 -13.54
CA GLN A 28 -17.86 -11.97 -12.19
C GLN A 28 -16.53 -12.72 -12.22
N LEU A 29 -16.43 -13.76 -13.05
CA LEU A 29 -15.22 -14.56 -13.20
C LEU A 29 -14.08 -13.72 -13.81
N LEU A 30 -14.39 -12.88 -14.80
CA LEU A 30 -13.43 -11.95 -15.39
C LEU A 30 -12.91 -10.94 -14.36
N LYS A 31 -13.79 -10.37 -13.53
CA LYS A 31 -13.40 -9.44 -12.46
C LYS A 31 -12.45 -10.10 -11.45
N GLN A 32 -12.77 -11.33 -11.06
CA GLN A 32 -11.92 -12.12 -10.17
C GLN A 32 -10.58 -12.47 -10.81
N GLU A 33 -10.56 -12.83 -12.10
CA GLU A 33 -9.34 -13.16 -12.83
C GLU A 33 -8.41 -11.94 -12.98
N LEU A 34 -8.95 -10.75 -13.27
CA LEU A 34 -8.18 -9.50 -13.29
C LEU A 34 -7.55 -9.19 -11.93
N TYR A 35 -8.32 -9.33 -10.84
CA TYR A 35 -7.80 -9.15 -9.49
C TYR A 35 -6.70 -10.17 -9.16
N LYS A 36 -6.87 -11.44 -9.53
CA LYS A 36 -5.83 -12.48 -9.37
C LYS A 36 -4.57 -12.15 -10.16
N GLU A 37 -4.71 -11.59 -11.36
CA GLU A 37 -3.56 -11.21 -12.18
C GLU A 37 -2.76 -10.08 -11.55
N LEU A 38 -3.43 -9.11 -10.91
CA LEU A 38 -2.76 -8.10 -10.08
C LEU A 38 -2.01 -8.74 -8.89
N GLN A 39 -2.61 -9.69 -8.18
CA GLN A 39 -2.01 -10.38 -7.02
C GLN A 39 -0.80 -11.28 -7.38
N LYS A 40 -0.70 -11.74 -8.63
CA LYS A 40 0.50 -12.43 -9.14
C LYS A 40 1.65 -11.47 -9.38
N ASN A 41 1.36 -10.21 -9.70
CA ASN A 41 2.32 -9.18 -10.06
C ASN A 41 2.56 -8.18 -8.91
N THR A 42 2.77 -8.68 -7.70
CA THR A 42 3.04 -7.85 -6.50
C THR A 42 4.54 -7.57 -6.31
N ARG A 43 4.87 -6.51 -5.55
CA ARG A 43 6.26 -6.13 -5.22
C ARG A 43 7.09 -7.32 -4.73
N ARG A 44 6.56 -8.07 -3.76
CA ARG A 44 7.23 -9.25 -3.17
C ARG A 44 7.56 -10.33 -4.21
N LYS A 45 6.71 -10.52 -5.22
CA LYS A 45 6.90 -11.54 -6.26
C LYS A 45 7.75 -11.07 -7.44
N LYS A 46 7.69 -9.77 -7.79
CA LYS A 46 8.32 -9.24 -9.00
C LYS A 46 9.57 -8.40 -8.77
N LEU A 47 9.70 -7.74 -7.61
CA LEU A 47 10.77 -6.76 -7.38
C LEU A 47 11.68 -7.09 -6.19
N MET A 48 11.37 -8.14 -5.42
CA MET A 48 12.20 -8.55 -4.28
C MET A 48 13.00 -9.79 -4.62
N SER A 49 14.31 -9.71 -4.42
CA SER A 49 15.20 -10.88 -4.45
C SER A 49 15.02 -11.73 -3.20
N GLY A 50 15.48 -12.98 -3.23
CA GLY A 50 15.50 -13.84 -2.04
C GLY A 50 16.18 -13.18 -0.84
N TRP A 51 17.30 -12.48 -1.07
CA TRP A 51 17.99 -11.71 -0.04
C TRP A 51 17.16 -10.55 0.52
N ALA A 52 16.40 -9.83 -0.33
CA ALA A 52 15.52 -8.78 0.14
C ALA A 52 14.40 -9.34 1.04
N HIS A 53 13.89 -10.55 0.75
CA HIS A 53 12.92 -11.22 1.62
C HIS A 53 13.51 -11.55 2.99
N VAL A 54 14.75 -12.07 3.02
CA VAL A 54 15.44 -12.38 4.29
C VAL A 54 15.54 -11.12 5.15
N TRP A 55 16.03 -10.01 4.61
CA TRP A 55 16.14 -8.75 5.35
C TRP A 55 14.79 -8.17 5.81
N GLU A 56 13.73 -8.31 5.00
CA GLU A 56 12.39 -7.87 5.39
C GLU A 56 11.88 -8.66 6.60
N TRP A 57 12.06 -9.99 6.58
CA TRP A 57 11.68 -10.87 7.70
C TRP A 57 12.51 -10.61 8.94
N THR A 58 13.83 -10.44 8.78
CA THR A 58 14.72 -10.05 9.89
C THR A 58 14.22 -8.76 10.54
N SER A 59 13.90 -7.74 9.75
CA SER A 59 13.36 -6.47 10.27
C SER A 59 12.09 -6.67 11.10
N ILE A 60 11.12 -7.44 10.57
CA ILE A 60 9.85 -7.71 11.26
C ILE A 60 10.09 -8.41 12.59
N VAL A 61 10.93 -9.45 12.62
CA VAL A 61 11.22 -10.23 13.84
C VAL A 61 11.89 -9.35 14.90
N PHE A 62 12.93 -8.60 14.52
CA PHE A 62 13.65 -7.74 15.45
C PHE A 62 12.79 -6.60 15.99
N LEU A 63 11.93 -6.00 15.16
CA LEU A 63 10.98 -4.97 15.61
C LEU A 63 9.90 -5.53 16.53
N LEU A 64 9.40 -6.74 16.29
CA LEU A 64 8.41 -7.37 17.16
C LEU A 64 9.02 -7.73 18.51
N MET A 65 10.23 -8.32 18.51
CA MET A 65 11.01 -8.57 19.71
C MET A 65 11.26 -7.27 20.49
N PHE A 66 11.60 -6.19 19.78
CA PHE A 66 11.78 -4.87 20.38
C PHE A 66 10.50 -4.36 21.05
N ILE A 67 9.33 -4.47 20.40
CA ILE A 67 8.05 -4.05 20.99
C ILE A 67 7.74 -4.86 22.26
N VAL A 68 7.84 -6.19 22.21
CA VAL A 68 7.60 -7.06 23.37
C VAL A 68 8.55 -6.71 24.51
N TYR A 69 9.82 -6.46 24.18
CA TYR A 69 10.83 -6.08 25.16
C TYR A 69 10.56 -4.71 25.79
N VAL A 70 10.10 -3.72 25.00
CA VAL A 70 9.68 -2.41 25.52
C VAL A 70 8.48 -2.56 26.46
N SER A 71 7.49 -3.37 26.09
CA SER A 71 6.34 -3.64 26.95
C SER A 71 6.75 -4.29 28.28
N TYR A 72 7.61 -5.31 28.22
CA TYR A 72 8.16 -5.97 29.40
C TYR A 72 8.96 -5.01 30.29
N SER A 73 9.85 -4.20 29.68
CA SER A 73 10.67 -3.21 30.40
C SER A 73 9.79 -2.17 31.10
N THR A 74 8.70 -1.75 30.46
CA THR A 74 7.74 -0.80 31.05
C THR A 74 7.05 -1.39 32.29
N ILE A 75 6.68 -2.69 32.25
CA ILE A 75 6.09 -3.40 33.39
C ILE A 75 7.08 -3.47 34.55
N LEU A 76 8.35 -3.81 34.30
CA LEU A 76 9.38 -3.87 35.34
C LEU A 76 9.63 -2.51 36.00
N ILE A 77 9.68 -1.44 35.22
CA ILE A 77 9.85 -0.07 35.73
C ILE A 77 8.66 0.34 36.60
N VAL A 78 7.43 0.06 36.16
CA VAL A 78 6.21 0.32 36.95
C VAL A 78 6.18 -0.53 38.22
N GLY A 79 6.65 -1.77 38.16
CA GLY A 79 6.79 -2.68 39.30
C GLY A 79 7.95 -2.34 40.24
N MET A 80 8.72 -1.28 39.97
CA MET A 80 9.92 -0.89 40.73
C MET A 80 10.93 -2.01 40.96
N VAL A 81 11.05 -2.92 39.98
CA VAL A 81 12.05 -4.00 40.01
C VAL A 81 13.36 -3.47 39.43
N GLU A 82 14.48 -3.77 40.09
CA GLU A 82 15.81 -3.40 39.58
C GLU A 82 16.02 -3.97 38.17
N THR A 83 16.40 -3.09 37.23
CA THR A 83 16.63 -3.49 35.84
C THR A 83 18.02 -4.11 35.68
N PRO A 84 18.17 -5.21 34.92
CA PRO A 84 19.47 -5.86 34.74
C PRO A 84 20.45 -4.96 33.98
N LYS A 85 21.75 -5.00 34.32
CA LYS A 85 22.80 -4.18 33.65
C LYS A 85 22.88 -4.35 32.12
N HIS A 86 22.43 -5.49 31.60
CA HIS A 86 22.43 -5.80 30.17
C HIS A 86 21.21 -5.23 29.40
N HIS A 87 20.29 -4.53 30.07
CA HIS A 87 19.06 -4.02 29.44
C HIS A 87 19.33 -3.04 28.30
N GLY A 88 20.27 -2.10 28.50
CA GLY A 88 20.63 -1.07 27.52
C GLY A 88 21.26 -1.65 26.24
N PRO A 89 22.30 -2.50 26.33
CA PRO A 89 22.89 -3.16 25.17
C PRO A 89 21.90 -3.99 24.35
N ILE A 90 21.00 -4.74 25.01
CA ILE A 90 19.97 -5.54 24.31
C ILE A 90 18.99 -4.62 23.57
N PHE A 91 18.54 -3.53 24.21
CA PHE A 91 17.66 -2.54 23.60
C PHE A 91 18.29 -1.93 22.34
N ALA A 92 19.54 -1.45 22.46
CA ALA A 92 20.26 -0.86 21.34
C ALA A 92 20.48 -1.86 20.20
N GLY A 93 20.85 -3.11 20.52
CA GLY A 93 21.05 -4.17 19.54
C GLY A 93 19.78 -4.50 18.74
N LEU A 94 18.66 -4.70 19.43
CA LEU A 94 17.36 -4.99 18.80
C LEU A 94 16.91 -3.83 17.90
N PHE A 95 17.02 -2.59 18.40
CA PHE A 95 16.65 -1.40 17.64
C PHE A 95 17.51 -1.23 16.38
N LEU A 96 18.84 -1.30 16.51
CA LEU A 96 19.76 -1.10 15.38
C LEU A 96 19.58 -2.21 14.33
N MET A 97 19.46 -3.47 14.74
CA MET A 97 19.21 -4.57 13.80
C MET A 97 17.86 -4.42 13.07
N GLY A 98 16.80 -4.04 13.78
CA GLY A 98 15.50 -3.76 13.18
C GLY A 98 15.53 -2.56 12.23
N TYR A 99 16.26 -1.50 12.60
CA TYR A 99 16.35 -0.26 11.83
C TYR A 99 17.20 -0.42 10.56
N PHE A 100 18.37 -1.07 10.63
CA PHE A 100 19.27 -1.23 9.48
C PHE A 100 18.83 -2.29 8.47
N SER A 101 18.00 -3.26 8.89
CA SER A 101 17.44 -4.27 7.97
C SER A 101 16.41 -3.70 6.98
N ILE A 102 15.73 -2.60 7.33
CA ILE A 102 14.79 -1.89 6.43
C ILE A 102 15.50 -1.31 5.19
N PRO A 103 16.55 -0.46 5.31
CA PRO A 103 17.27 0.04 4.14
C PRO A 103 18.01 -1.07 3.40
N ALA A 104 18.53 -2.10 4.09
CA ALA A 104 19.14 -3.26 3.44
C ALA A 104 18.17 -3.97 2.49
N THR A 105 16.91 -4.16 2.91
CA THR A 105 15.83 -4.68 2.06
C THR A 105 15.64 -3.84 0.80
N GLY A 106 15.63 -2.52 0.94
CA GLY A 106 15.50 -1.57 -0.17
C GLY A 106 16.65 -1.67 -1.18
N ILE A 107 17.89 -1.72 -0.68
CA ILE A 107 19.11 -1.83 -1.51
C ILE A 107 19.13 -3.17 -2.27
N CYS A 108 18.82 -4.27 -1.60
CA CYS A 108 18.77 -5.60 -2.23
C CYS A 108 17.68 -5.69 -3.31
N SER A 109 16.53 -5.05 -3.08
CA SER A 109 15.44 -4.96 -4.05
C SER A 109 15.84 -4.10 -5.26
N ASP A 110 16.42 -2.92 -5.04
CA ASP A 110 16.87 -2.02 -6.13
C ASP A 110 17.94 -2.66 -7.02
N ARG A 111 18.95 -3.32 -6.43
CA ARG A 111 19.97 -4.05 -7.18
C ARG A 111 19.37 -5.17 -8.03
N TYR A 112 18.34 -5.85 -7.53
CA TYR A 112 17.62 -6.87 -8.28
C TYR A 112 16.86 -6.26 -9.45
N VAL A 113 16.10 -5.18 -9.22
CA VAL A 113 15.33 -4.50 -10.27
C VAL A 113 16.24 -3.99 -11.40
N LYS A 114 17.39 -3.42 -11.05
CA LYS A 114 18.42 -2.97 -12.01
C LYS A 114 18.92 -4.09 -12.92
N ARG A 115 19.09 -5.30 -12.38
CA ARG A 115 19.57 -6.46 -13.14
C ARG A 115 18.47 -7.09 -13.99
N THR A 116 17.30 -7.30 -13.41
CA THR A 116 16.20 -8.07 -14.05
C THR A 116 15.40 -7.24 -15.05
N TYR A 117 15.31 -5.93 -14.83
CA TYR A 117 14.52 -5.02 -15.67
C TYR A 117 15.39 -3.90 -16.27
N SER A 118 16.63 -4.20 -16.67
CA SER A 118 17.63 -3.22 -17.12
C SER A 118 17.11 -2.23 -18.17
N ASP A 119 16.37 -2.69 -19.18
CA ASP A 119 15.90 -1.85 -20.27
C ASP A 119 14.77 -0.90 -19.84
N ARG A 120 13.80 -1.45 -19.08
CA ARG A 120 12.74 -0.66 -18.44
C ARG A 120 13.30 0.34 -17.43
N HIS A 121 14.29 -0.09 -16.66
CA HIS A 121 15.02 0.73 -15.70
C HIS A 121 15.74 1.86 -16.44
N LYS A 122 16.41 1.59 -17.56
CA LYS A 122 17.12 2.61 -18.35
C LYS A 122 16.16 3.62 -18.98
N PHE A 123 15.05 3.14 -19.55
CA PHE A 123 14.02 4.00 -20.15
C PHE A 123 13.35 4.93 -19.12
N LEU A 124 12.88 4.37 -18.00
CA LEU A 124 12.26 5.18 -16.94
C LEU A 124 13.27 6.09 -16.26
N ARG A 125 14.51 5.64 -16.04
CA ARG A 125 15.56 6.50 -15.48
C ARG A 125 15.87 7.67 -16.39
N HIS A 126 15.93 7.48 -17.71
CA HIS A 126 16.16 8.58 -18.66
C HIS A 126 15.03 9.64 -18.62
N LYS A 127 13.77 9.20 -18.51
CA LYS A 127 12.60 10.09 -18.40
C LYS A 127 12.58 10.88 -17.08
N PHE A 128 13.15 10.32 -16.00
CA PHE A 128 13.13 10.93 -14.65
C PHE A 128 14.46 11.53 -14.20
N SER A 129 15.58 11.27 -14.88
CA SER A 129 16.91 11.78 -14.54
C SER A 129 17.03 13.30 -14.66
N PHE A 130 16.06 13.97 -15.29
CA PHE A 130 16.10 15.41 -15.50
C PHE A 130 15.53 16.24 -14.33
N LYS A 131 14.97 15.63 -13.27
CA LYS A 131 14.27 16.42 -12.22
C LYS A 131 14.61 16.14 -10.75
N THR A 132 15.42 15.14 -10.38
CA THR A 132 15.58 14.81 -8.94
C THR A 132 16.98 14.31 -8.57
N LEU A 133 17.89 15.26 -8.31
CA LEU A 133 19.25 14.99 -7.85
C LEU A 133 19.36 14.74 -6.32
N PHE A 134 18.30 14.98 -5.55
CA PHE A 134 18.26 14.73 -4.10
C PHE A 134 16.95 14.06 -3.68
N LYS A 135 16.96 12.76 -3.37
CA LYS A 135 16.10 12.13 -2.32
C LYS A 135 16.28 10.62 -2.29
N SER A 136 16.64 10.08 -1.12
CA SER A 136 16.58 8.65 -0.79
C SER A 136 15.18 8.03 -1.01
N THR A 137 14.12 8.85 -0.98
CA THR A 137 12.74 8.49 -1.37
C THR A 137 12.58 8.13 -2.86
N SER A 138 13.56 8.46 -3.70
CA SER A 138 13.52 8.24 -5.14
C SER A 138 13.58 6.76 -5.51
N ILE A 139 14.35 5.94 -4.77
CA ILE A 139 14.53 4.52 -5.08
C ILE A 139 13.22 3.74 -4.88
N ILE A 140 12.53 3.98 -3.77
CA ILE A 140 11.26 3.33 -3.47
C ILE A 140 10.20 3.75 -4.49
N ASN A 141 10.11 5.05 -4.80
CA ASN A 141 9.15 5.56 -5.78
C ASN A 141 9.44 5.02 -7.19
N PHE A 142 10.71 4.93 -7.58
CA PHE A 142 11.12 4.39 -8.87
C PHE A 142 10.79 2.90 -9.01
N ASN A 143 11.05 2.09 -7.98
CA ASN A 143 10.65 0.69 -7.96
C ASN A 143 9.12 0.53 -8.03
N MET A 144 8.36 1.42 -7.39
CA MET A 144 6.89 1.42 -7.49
C MET A 144 6.39 1.79 -8.90
N GLN A 145 7.06 2.70 -9.60
CA GLN A 145 6.75 2.99 -11.01
C GLN A 145 7.06 1.81 -11.93
N ILE A 146 8.17 1.11 -11.70
CA ILE A 146 8.48 -0.12 -12.43
C ILE A 146 7.41 -1.18 -12.14
N LEU A 147 7.03 -1.36 -10.88
CA LEU A 147 5.94 -2.28 -10.51
C LEU A 147 4.66 -1.98 -11.28
N TYR A 148 4.27 -0.70 -11.28
CA TYR A 148 3.09 -0.22 -11.98
C TYR A 148 3.14 -0.55 -13.47
N SER A 149 4.29 -0.31 -14.13
CA SER A 149 4.46 -0.66 -15.54
C SER A 149 4.34 -2.16 -15.82
N ILE A 150 4.89 -3.02 -14.94
CA ILE A 150 4.78 -4.48 -15.06
C ILE A 150 3.32 -4.93 -14.90
N GLN A 151 2.58 -4.29 -14.00
CA GLN A 151 1.17 -4.60 -13.76
C GLN A 151 0.29 -4.16 -14.94
N CYS A 152 0.54 -2.98 -15.52
CA CYS A 152 -0.12 -2.54 -16.75
C CYS A 152 0.11 -3.54 -17.90
N ASP A 153 1.36 -3.95 -18.14
CA ASP A 153 1.69 -4.93 -19.17
C ASP A 153 1.00 -6.28 -18.95
N ALA A 154 0.94 -6.75 -17.69
CA ALA A 154 0.30 -8.02 -17.36
C ALA A 154 -1.20 -7.99 -17.64
N ILE A 155 -1.88 -6.90 -17.27
CA ILE A 155 -3.32 -6.73 -17.51
C ILE A 155 -3.61 -6.56 -19.00
N LEU A 156 -2.79 -5.82 -19.73
CA LEU A 156 -2.91 -5.68 -21.19
C LEU A 156 -2.74 -7.03 -21.90
N LYS A 157 -1.72 -7.81 -21.53
CA LYS A 157 -1.53 -9.18 -22.06
C LYS A 157 -2.71 -10.10 -21.72
N TYR A 158 -3.30 -9.95 -20.54
CA TYR A 158 -4.49 -10.71 -20.16
C TYR A 158 -5.69 -10.38 -21.06
N PHE A 159 -5.94 -9.10 -21.35
CA PHE A 159 -7.01 -8.69 -22.27
C PHE A 159 -6.78 -9.26 -23.68
N HIS A 160 -5.56 -9.15 -24.22
CA HIS A 160 -5.21 -9.75 -25.51
C HIS A 160 -5.44 -11.27 -25.53
N LYS A 161 -5.02 -11.99 -24.48
CA LYS A 161 -5.18 -13.45 -24.39
C LYS A 161 -6.66 -13.87 -24.36
N LYS A 162 -7.52 -13.07 -23.74
CA LYS A 162 -8.96 -13.32 -23.66
C LYS A 162 -9.74 -12.81 -24.88
N GLY A 163 -9.07 -12.22 -25.87
CA GLY A 163 -9.71 -11.65 -27.05
C GLY A 163 -10.61 -10.45 -26.74
N ILE A 164 -10.42 -9.79 -25.60
CA ILE A 164 -11.23 -8.65 -25.19
C ILE A 164 -10.71 -7.42 -25.91
N SER A 165 -11.55 -6.85 -26.77
CA SER A 165 -11.25 -5.61 -27.48
C SER A 165 -11.18 -4.45 -26.48
N ILE A 166 -9.96 -3.97 -26.22
CA ILE A 166 -9.71 -2.80 -25.36
C ILE A 166 -10.37 -1.54 -25.97
N THR A 167 -10.62 -1.57 -27.29
CA THR A 167 -11.36 -0.56 -28.07
C THR A 167 -12.83 -0.37 -27.65
N ASP A 168 -13.43 -1.31 -26.91
CA ASP A 168 -14.75 -1.07 -26.29
C ASP A 168 -14.61 -0.21 -25.02
N THR A 169 -14.50 1.10 -25.26
CA THR A 169 -14.37 2.12 -24.21
C THR A 169 -15.46 2.03 -23.15
N LYS A 170 -16.68 1.61 -23.51
CA LYS A 170 -17.81 1.51 -22.58
C LYS A 170 -17.63 0.35 -21.60
N TYR A 171 -17.05 -0.77 -22.05
CA TYR A 171 -16.79 -1.90 -21.17
C TYR A 171 -15.63 -1.63 -20.20
N ILE A 172 -14.58 -0.94 -20.66
CA ILE A 172 -13.50 -0.50 -19.78
C ILE A 172 -14.00 0.52 -18.75
N ASP A 173 -14.85 1.46 -19.15
CA ASP A 173 -15.44 2.43 -18.22
C ASP A 173 -16.32 1.76 -17.16
N TYR A 174 -17.07 0.72 -17.55
CA TYR A 174 -17.81 -0.11 -16.61
C TYR A 174 -16.89 -0.78 -15.57
N LEU A 175 -15.78 -1.40 -16.01
CA LEU A 175 -14.82 -2.02 -15.10
C LEU A 175 -14.16 -0.99 -14.18
N ILE A 176 -13.80 0.20 -14.70
CA ILE A 176 -13.23 1.29 -13.90
C ILE A 176 -14.22 1.72 -12.81
N SER A 177 -15.49 1.92 -13.15
CA SER A 177 -16.52 2.30 -12.17
C SER A 177 -16.67 1.22 -11.10
N TYR A 178 -16.79 -0.04 -11.53
CA TYR A 178 -16.93 -1.18 -10.63
C TYR A 178 -15.78 -1.25 -9.60
N TYR A 179 -14.53 -1.21 -10.05
CA TYR A 179 -13.38 -1.29 -9.13
C TYR A 179 -13.24 -0.05 -8.25
N THR A 180 -13.62 1.14 -8.74
CA THR A 180 -13.61 2.37 -7.95
C THR A 180 -14.66 2.30 -6.83
N GLU A 181 -15.90 1.97 -7.17
CA GLU A 181 -17.00 1.83 -6.19
C GLU A 181 -16.72 0.74 -5.16
N GLU A 182 -16.21 -0.41 -5.61
CA GLU A 182 -15.87 -1.52 -4.73
C GLU A 182 -14.75 -1.14 -3.76
N SER A 183 -13.75 -0.38 -4.22
CA SER A 183 -12.69 0.13 -3.34
C SER A 183 -13.24 1.02 -2.22
N GLU A 184 -14.14 1.96 -2.56
CA GLU A 184 -14.76 2.85 -1.57
C GLU A 184 -15.64 2.09 -0.59
N ARG A 185 -16.42 1.12 -1.09
CA ARG A 185 -17.28 0.27 -0.26
C ARG A 185 -16.47 -0.49 0.79
N ILE A 186 -15.38 -1.14 0.36
CA ILE A 186 -14.49 -1.90 1.24
C ILE A 186 -13.84 -0.95 2.27
N ARG A 187 -13.32 0.20 1.82
CA ARG A 187 -12.70 1.20 2.70
C ARG A 187 -13.66 1.70 3.78
N LYS A 188 -14.90 2.06 3.41
CA LYS A 188 -15.93 2.49 4.38
C LYS A 188 -16.24 1.39 5.39
N ARG A 189 -16.42 0.15 4.93
CA ARG A 189 -16.70 -1.01 5.81
C ARG A 189 -15.56 -1.28 6.79
N GLN A 190 -14.32 -1.18 6.36
CA GLN A 190 -13.14 -1.44 7.20
C GLN A 190 -12.85 -0.31 8.18
N TRP A 191 -13.17 0.94 7.83
CA TRP A 191 -12.95 2.09 8.71
C TRP A 191 -13.98 2.20 9.85
N LEU A 192 -15.22 1.76 9.60
CA LEU A 192 -16.33 1.84 10.55
C LEU A 192 -15.99 1.33 11.97
N PRO A 193 -15.44 0.12 12.17
CA PRO A 193 -15.13 -0.36 13.53
C PRO A 193 -14.07 0.50 14.25
N PHE A 194 -13.09 1.04 13.52
CA PHE A 194 -12.08 1.94 14.11
C PHE A 194 -12.69 3.28 14.51
N ALA A 195 -13.55 3.84 13.68
CA ALA A 195 -14.27 5.08 13.99
C ALA A 195 -15.13 4.91 15.27
N ILE A 196 -15.81 3.78 15.42
CA ILE A 196 -16.60 3.47 16.61
C ILE A 196 -15.70 3.37 17.86
N LEU A 197 -14.59 2.61 17.78
CA LEU A 197 -13.64 2.47 18.90
C LEU A 197 -13.03 3.81 19.32
N ILE A 198 -12.62 4.64 18.37
CA ILE A 198 -12.08 5.98 18.64
C ILE A 198 -13.13 6.83 19.36
N THR A 199 -14.37 6.83 18.86
CA THR A 199 -15.48 7.61 19.44
C THR A 199 -15.81 7.17 20.87
N LEU A 200 -15.78 5.87 21.16
CA LEU A 200 -16.01 5.33 22.51
C LEU A 200 -14.85 5.58 23.47
N SER A 201 -13.62 5.72 22.96
CA SER A 201 -12.41 5.96 23.77
C SER A 201 -12.20 7.44 24.14
N LEU A 202 -12.77 8.37 23.37
CA LEU A 202 -12.63 9.83 23.55
C LEU A 202 -13.06 10.37 24.92
N PRO A 203 -14.13 9.88 25.59
CA PRO A 203 -14.58 10.39 26.89
C PRO A 203 -13.57 10.18 28.04
N GLY A 204 -12.64 9.22 27.91
CA GLY A 204 -11.66 8.89 28.97
C GLY A 204 -10.39 9.74 28.95
N TRP A 205 -10.09 10.39 27.82
CA TRP A 205 -8.88 11.20 27.64
C TRP A 205 -8.80 12.43 28.57
N PRO A 206 -9.88 13.21 28.78
CA PRO A 206 -9.84 14.38 29.66
C PRO A 206 -9.52 14.02 31.12
N LEU A 207 -10.01 12.88 31.62
CA LEU A 207 -9.73 12.38 32.96
C LEU A 207 -8.27 11.94 33.14
N LEU A 208 -7.71 11.25 32.14
CA LEU A 208 -6.30 10.86 32.12
C LEU A 208 -5.36 12.08 32.05
N ILE A 209 -5.67 13.04 31.19
CA ILE A 209 -4.90 14.29 31.04
C ILE A 209 -4.92 15.09 32.35
N LYS A 210 -6.10 15.22 32.98
CA LYS A 210 -6.24 15.94 34.26
C LYS A 210 -5.41 15.30 35.38
N SER A 211 -5.44 13.97 35.52
CA SER A 211 -4.64 13.24 36.50
C SER A 211 -3.13 13.39 36.27
N ILE A 212 -2.69 13.48 35.01
CA ILE A 212 -1.28 13.72 34.65
C ILE A 212 -0.89 15.17 34.97
N LEU A 213 -1.73 16.16 34.70
CA LEU A 213 -1.44 17.59 34.95
C LEU A 213 -1.41 17.98 36.43
N GLU A 214 -2.14 17.27 37.29
CA GLU A 214 -2.18 17.53 38.74
C GLU A 214 -0.96 16.97 39.50
N GLY A 215 -0.13 16.13 38.86
CA GLY A 215 1.11 15.64 39.43
C GLY A 215 2.19 16.72 39.51
N LYS A 216 2.89 16.85 40.66
CA LYS A 216 4.08 17.72 40.76
C LYS A 216 5.26 17.06 40.05
N TRP A 217 5.40 17.28 38.74
CA TRP A 217 6.53 16.76 37.97
C TRP A 217 7.79 17.56 38.26
N SER A 218 8.86 16.89 38.69
CA SER A 218 10.19 17.47 38.73
C SER A 218 10.67 17.79 37.30
N ASN A 219 11.70 18.65 37.15
CA ASN A 219 12.28 18.96 35.83
C ASN A 219 12.69 17.70 35.03
N ILE A 220 13.07 16.62 35.72
CA ILE A 220 13.38 15.31 35.11
C ILE A 220 12.10 14.63 34.59
N GLY A 221 11.00 14.71 35.33
CA GLY A 221 9.69 14.20 34.90
C GLY A 221 9.15 14.92 33.66
N PHE A 222 9.38 16.23 33.52
CA PHE A 222 8.98 16.99 32.35
C PHE A 222 9.73 16.55 31.07
N VAL A 223 11.04 16.33 31.16
CA VAL A 223 11.85 15.82 30.04
C VAL A 223 11.41 14.41 29.62
N LEU A 224 11.09 13.55 30.59
CA LEU A 224 10.60 12.19 30.34
C LEU A 224 9.21 12.21 29.68
N LEU A 225 8.35 13.16 30.07
CA LEU A 225 7.03 13.36 29.47
C LEU A 225 7.13 13.86 28.03
N ILE A 226 8.04 14.80 27.72
CA ILE A 226 8.31 15.23 26.34
C ILE A 226 8.83 14.06 25.50
N ALA A 227 9.79 13.29 26.02
CA ALA A 227 10.33 12.12 25.33
C ALA A 227 9.23 11.07 25.06
N LEU A 228 8.32 10.87 26.02
CA LEU A 228 7.17 9.98 25.89
C LEU A 228 6.16 10.49 24.85
N VAL A 229 5.87 11.79 24.80
CA VAL A 229 5.00 12.42 23.79
C VAL A 229 5.60 12.31 22.38
N LEU A 230 6.90 12.59 22.23
CA LEU A 230 7.61 12.43 20.97
C LEU A 230 7.63 10.95 20.53
N GLY A 231 7.91 10.04 21.46
CA GLY A 231 7.87 8.60 21.24
C GLY A 231 6.48 8.12 20.81
N LEU A 232 5.42 8.56 21.49
CA LEU A 232 4.02 8.27 21.12
C LEU A 232 3.67 8.84 19.76
N THR A 233 4.14 10.04 19.41
CA THR A 233 3.88 10.65 18.10
C THR A 233 4.51 9.82 16.97
N VAL A 234 5.76 9.41 17.15
CA VAL A 234 6.45 8.51 16.20
C VAL A 234 5.75 7.15 16.14
N PHE A 235 5.35 6.60 17.29
CA PHE A 235 4.64 5.33 17.38
C PHE A 235 3.29 5.37 16.67
N VAL A 236 2.46 6.38 16.92
CA VAL A 236 1.16 6.58 16.28
C VAL A 236 1.32 6.77 14.77
N THR A 237 2.32 7.53 14.32
CA THR A 237 2.55 7.71 12.88
C THR A 237 3.02 6.43 12.19
N LEU A 238 3.82 5.59 12.86
CA LEU A 238 4.21 4.27 12.37
C LEU A 238 3.01 3.30 12.35
N ILE A 239 2.26 3.24 13.44
CA ILE A 239 1.04 2.42 13.55
C ILE A 239 0.04 2.82 12.48
N LYS A 240 -0.19 4.11 12.25
CA LYS A 240 -1.09 4.58 11.19
C LYS A 240 -0.67 4.03 9.82
N LYS A 241 0.63 4.10 9.49
CA LYS A 241 1.13 3.55 8.22
C LYS A 241 0.92 2.03 8.12
N VAL A 242 1.14 1.30 9.20
CA VAL A 242 0.95 -0.16 9.23
C VAL A 242 -0.54 -0.51 9.15
N LEU A 243 -1.39 0.18 9.89
CA LEU A 243 -2.84 0.03 9.85
C LEU A 243 -3.39 0.36 8.46
N ASP A 244 -2.92 1.45 7.83
CA ASP A 244 -3.33 1.81 6.48
C ASP A 244 -2.99 0.70 5.48
N ILE A 245 -1.81 0.10 5.61
CA ILE A 245 -1.39 -1.03 4.76
C ILE A 245 -2.23 -2.27 5.04
N LEU A 246 -2.51 -2.61 6.30
CA LEU A 246 -3.22 -3.85 6.66
C LEU A 246 -4.72 -3.75 6.39
N LEU A 247 -5.35 -2.67 6.82
CA LEU A 247 -6.77 -2.45 6.68
C LEU A 247 -7.10 -2.22 5.21
N PHE A 248 -6.47 -1.23 4.58
CA PHE A 248 -6.88 -0.79 3.25
C PHE A 248 -6.16 -1.52 2.11
N LYS A 249 -5.41 -2.61 2.38
CA LYS A 249 -4.73 -3.36 1.31
C LYS A 249 -5.66 -3.70 0.16
N VAL A 250 -6.79 -4.34 0.49
CA VAL A 250 -7.75 -4.80 -0.51
C VAL A 250 -8.35 -3.60 -1.25
N SER A 251 -8.84 -2.60 -0.54
CA SER A 251 -9.32 -1.35 -1.15
C SER A 251 -8.30 -0.72 -2.10
N ASN A 252 -7.03 -0.67 -1.70
CA ASN A 252 -5.95 -0.09 -2.49
C ASN A 252 -5.65 -0.92 -3.74
N ASP A 253 -5.72 -2.25 -3.66
CA ASP A 253 -5.54 -3.15 -4.81
C ASP A 253 -6.67 -2.95 -5.85
N TYR A 254 -7.92 -2.77 -5.40
CA TYR A 254 -9.06 -2.45 -6.29
C TYR A 254 -8.89 -1.09 -6.96
N LEU A 255 -8.49 -0.06 -6.20
CA LEU A 255 -8.22 1.27 -6.73
C LEU A 255 -7.03 1.27 -7.71
N LEU A 256 -5.99 0.48 -7.42
CA LEU A 256 -4.84 0.29 -8.29
C LEU A 256 -5.26 -0.33 -9.63
N LEU A 257 -6.14 -1.32 -9.60
CA LEU A 257 -6.68 -1.94 -10.81
C LEU A 257 -7.48 -0.92 -11.65
N ALA A 258 -8.32 -0.10 -11.02
CA ALA A 258 -9.03 0.99 -11.69
C ALA A 258 -8.07 1.99 -12.35
N ASN A 259 -6.98 2.35 -11.67
CA ASN A 259 -5.97 3.26 -12.21
C ASN A 259 -5.20 2.64 -13.39
N ILE A 260 -4.88 1.34 -13.31
CA ILE A 260 -4.24 0.63 -14.42
C ILE A 260 -5.16 0.62 -15.64
N LEU A 261 -6.45 0.33 -15.46
CA LEU A 261 -7.44 0.36 -16.54
C LEU A 261 -7.57 1.76 -17.16
N ARG A 262 -7.62 2.82 -16.34
CA ARG A 262 -7.58 4.22 -16.84
C ARG A 262 -6.32 4.50 -17.65
N THR A 263 -5.18 3.99 -17.18
CA THR A 263 -3.89 4.17 -17.84
C THR A 263 -3.90 3.47 -19.20
N ILE A 264 -4.30 2.20 -19.26
CA ILE A 264 -4.41 1.43 -20.50
C ILE A 264 -5.34 2.14 -21.49
N LYS A 265 -6.50 2.64 -21.03
CA LYS A 265 -7.42 3.43 -21.85
C LYS A 265 -6.78 4.69 -22.44
N SER A 266 -5.95 5.39 -21.66
CA SER A 266 -5.31 6.65 -22.09
C SER A 266 -4.17 6.49 -23.09
N TYR A 267 -3.60 5.28 -23.23
CA TYR A 267 -2.50 4.99 -24.15
C TYR A 267 -2.98 4.36 -25.48
N GLN A 268 -4.30 4.18 -25.65
CA GLN A 268 -4.94 3.94 -26.95
C GLN A 268 -5.31 5.26 -27.61
#